data_AF-A0A951Q9W7-F1
#
_entry.id   AF-A0A951Q9W7-F1
#
_cell.length_a   1.000
_cell.length_b   1.000
_cell.length_c   1.000
_cell.angle_alpha   90.00
_cell.angle_beta   90.00
_cell.angle_gamma   90.00
#
_symmetry.space_group_name_H-M   'P 1'
#
loop_
_entity.id
_entity.type
_entity.pdbx_description
1 polymer ?
#
loop_
_entity_poly.entity_id
_entity_poly.type
_entity_poly.pdbx_seq_one_letter_code
_entity_poly.pdbx_strand_id
1 'polypeptide(L)' 'MNTLSPDQTALSWWVEVFISAPQQTYQFGPFKSREEAKISRSAHVAALDHKKMRDIVALIKQH' A
#
# COMPACT_ATOMS: atom_id res chain seq x y z
N MET A 1 -18.77 9.59 -29.68
CA MET A 1 -17.87 8.49 -29.28
C MET A 1 -17.48 8.76 -27.84
N ASN A 2 -18.14 8.12 -26.88
CA ASN A 2 -17.90 8.37 -25.46
C ASN A 2 -16.86 7.36 -24.97
N THR A 3 -15.59 7.77 -24.93
CA THR A 3 -14.52 7.02 -24.27
C THR A 3 -14.66 7.16 -22.76
N LEU A 4 -15.65 6.48 -22.18
CA LEU A 4 -15.67 6.18 -20.75
C LEU A 4 -14.67 5.05 -20.54
N SER A 5 -13.42 5.40 -20.25
CA SER A 5 -12.42 4.46 -19.77
C SER A 5 -12.98 3.76 -18.52
N PRO A 6 -13.13 2.42 -18.47
CA PRO A 6 -13.62 1.71 -17.28
C PRO A 6 -12.62 1.71 -16.11
N ASP A 7 -11.56 2.51 -16.18
CA ASP A 7 -10.41 2.47 -15.27
C ASP A 7 -10.47 3.54 -14.17
N GLN A 8 -11.58 4.27 -14.02
CA GLN A 8 -11.72 5.34 -13.02
C GLN A 8 -12.49 4.93 -11.76
N THR A 9 -12.99 3.70 -11.64
CA THR A 9 -13.88 3.29 -10.52
C THR A 9 -13.35 2.14 -9.66
N ALA A 10 -12.14 1.61 -9.92
CA ALA A 10 -11.61 0.43 -9.24
C ALA A 10 -10.43 0.71 -8.28
N LEU A 11 -10.14 1.97 -8.01
CA LEU A 11 -9.07 2.41 -7.10
C LEU A 11 -9.54 2.33 -5.64
N SER A 12 -9.79 1.10 -5.16
CA SER A 12 -10.35 0.84 -3.82
C SER A 12 -9.31 0.42 -2.79
N TRP A 13 -8.07 0.11 -3.18
CA TRP A 13 -7.10 -0.51 -2.27
C TRP A 13 -6.05 0.47 -1.78
N TRP A 14 -5.71 0.42 -0.49
CA TRP A 14 -4.71 1.28 0.14
C TRP A 14 -3.83 0.43 1.06
N VAL A 15 -2.55 0.75 1.13
CA VAL A 15 -1.60 0.09 2.02
C VAL A 15 -1.13 1.12 3.05
N GLU A 16 -1.49 0.89 4.30
CA GLU A 16 -0.96 1.64 5.44
C GLU A 16 0.20 0.86 6.04
N VAL A 17 1.40 1.43 6.01
CA VAL A 17 2.60 0.88 6.63
C VAL A 17 2.94 1.71 7.86
N PHE A 18 2.71 1.13 9.03
CA PHE A 18 3.10 1.67 10.31
C PHE A 18 4.46 1.10 10.69
N ILE A 19 5.29 1.94 11.29
CA ILE A 19 6.61 1.58 11.80
C ILE A 19 6.64 2.13 13.22
N SER A 20 7.03 1.35 14.22
CA SER A 20 7.08 1.84 15.61
C SER A 20 8.43 2.48 15.99
N ALA A 21 9.52 2.14 15.29
CA ALA A 21 10.85 2.64 15.62
C ALA A 21 11.67 2.98 14.36
N PRO A 22 11.69 4.26 13.92
CA PRO A 22 10.95 5.42 14.44
C PRO A 22 9.43 5.35 14.14
N GLN A 23 8.61 5.94 15.01
CA GLN A 23 7.15 5.95 14.85
C GLN A 23 6.74 6.74 13.61
N GLN A 24 6.42 6.06 12.51
CA GLN A 24 6.05 6.67 11.23
C GLN A 24 4.98 5.84 10.54
N THR A 25 4.01 6.54 9.94
CA THR A 25 2.94 5.93 9.17
C THR A 25 3.03 6.40 7.73
N TYR A 26 3.06 5.45 6.81
CA TYR A 26 3.08 5.69 5.37
C TYR A 26 1.81 5.16 4.75
N GLN A 27 1.12 5.97 3.96
CA GLN A 27 -0.02 5.53 3.16
C GLN A 27 0.39 5.46 1.69
N PHE A 28 0.19 4.29 1.09
CA PHE A 28 0.40 4.05 -0.32
C PHE A 28 -0.93 3.71 -0.99
N GLY A 29 -1.21 4.34 -2.12
CA GLY A 29 -2.40 4.07 -2.92
C GLY A 29 -2.94 5.32 -3.62
N PRO A 30 -4.13 5.23 -4.21
CA PRO A 30 -4.93 4.00 -4.36
C PRO A 30 -4.32 2.99 -5.34
N PHE A 31 -4.52 1.71 -5.08
CA PHE A 31 -4.19 0.60 -5.96
C PHE A 31 -5.45 0.04 -6.63
N LYS A 32 -5.29 -0.46 -7.86
CA LYS A 32 -6.39 -1.03 -8.66
C LYS A 32 -6.78 -2.42 -8.17
N SER A 33 -5.82 -3.16 -7.63
CA SER A 33 -6.01 -4.54 -7.21
C SER A 33 -5.35 -4.84 -5.86
N ARG A 34 -5.95 -5.77 -5.11
CA ARG A 34 -5.36 -6.32 -3.87
C ARG A 34 -3.95 -6.87 -4.11
N GLU A 35 -3.71 -7.44 -5.28
CA GLU A 35 -2.41 -8.00 -5.65
C GLU A 35 -1.35 -6.90 -5.78
N GLU A 36 -1.65 -5.79 -6.46
CA GLU A 36 -0.75 -4.63 -6.51
C GLU A 36 -0.46 -4.08 -5.10
N ALA A 37 -1.51 -3.94 -4.28
CA ALA A 37 -1.36 -3.53 -2.89
C ALA A 37 -0.49 -4.52 -2.09
N LYS A 38 -0.61 -5.84 -2.30
CA LYS A 38 0.23 -6.86 -1.66
C LYS A 38 1.69 -6.79 -2.13
N ILE A 39 1.92 -6.60 -3.43
CA ILE A 39 3.26 -6.49 -4.02
C ILE A 39 3.95 -5.26 -3.44
N SER A 40 3.28 -4.10 -3.49
CA SER A 40 3.76 -2.85 -2.90
C SER A 40 4.02 -3.03 -1.41
N ARG A 41 3.07 -3.59 -0.65
CA ARG A 41 3.24 -3.90 0.78
C ARG A 41 4.50 -4.71 1.05
N SER A 42 4.69 -5.84 0.36
CA SER A 42 5.85 -6.70 0.58
C SER A 42 7.16 -6.01 0.21
N ALA A 43 7.18 -5.23 -0.88
CA ALA A 43 8.35 -4.44 -1.26
C ALA A 43 8.69 -3.37 -0.21
N HIS A 44 7.69 -2.69 0.34
CA HIS A 44 7.88 -1.71 1.41
C HIS A 44 8.36 -2.37 2.70
N VAL A 45 7.72 -3.45 3.16
CA VAL A 45 8.16 -4.18 4.36
C VAL A 45 9.60 -4.66 4.20
N ALA A 46 9.97 -5.24 3.05
CA ALA A 46 11.34 -5.69 2.80
C ALA A 46 12.36 -4.53 2.83
N ALA A 47 12.02 -3.37 2.26
CA ALA A 47 12.88 -2.19 2.29
C ALA A 47 13.05 -1.63 3.71
N LEU A 48 12.00 -1.66 4.53
CA LEU A 48 12.02 -1.19 5.91
C LEU A 48 12.73 -2.17 6.84
N ASP A 49 12.57 -3.47 6.62
CA ASP A 49 13.29 -4.54 7.32
C ASP A 49 14.80 -4.40 7.09
N HIS A 50 15.23 -4.15 5.84
CA HIS A 50 16.62 -3.86 5.52
C HIS A 50 17.12 -2.57 6.20
N LYS A 51 16.26 -1.58 6.38
CA LYS A 51 16.58 -0.35 7.16
C LYS A 51 16.66 -0.58 8.68
N LYS A 52 16.60 -1.83 9.16
CA LYS A 52 16.57 -2.20 10.58
C LYS A 52 15.41 -1.56 11.35
N MET A 53 14.33 -1.23 10.65
CA MET A 53 13.12 -0.73 11.28
C MET A 53 12.42 -1.90 11.95
N ARG A 54 12.08 -1.72 13.23
CA ARG A 54 11.39 -2.74 14.02
C ARG A 54 9.91 -2.40 14.04
N ASP A 55 9.09 -3.44 14.20
CA ASP A 55 7.64 -3.30 14.30
C ASP A 55 7.02 -2.67 13.05
N ILE A 56 7.29 -3.26 11.89
CA ILE A 56 6.68 -2.84 10.62
C ILE A 56 5.34 -3.55 10.48
N VAL A 57 4.25 -2.80 10.54
CA VAL A 57 2.88 -3.29 10.40
C VAL A 57 2.30 -2.74 9.10
N ALA A 58 2.09 -3.61 8.13
CA ALA A 58 1.58 -3.21 6.82
C ALA A 58 0.16 -3.76 6.58
N LEU A 59 -0.82 -2.87 6.63
CA LEU A 59 -2.25 -3.15 6.52
C LEU A 59 -2.74 -2.79 5.13
N ILE A 60 -3.45 -3.73 4.49
CA ILE A 60 -4.14 -3.48 3.23
C ILE A 60 -5.60 -3.22 3.55
N LYS A 61 -6.10 -2.02 3.25
CA LYS A 61 -7.51 -1.65 3.37
C LYS A 61 -8.14 -1.57 1.99
N GLN A 62 -9.43 -1.90 1.93
CA GLN A 62 -10.26 -1.67 0.75
C GLN A 62 -11.35 -0.65 1.14
N HIS A 63 -11.62 0.34 0.30
CA HIS A 63 -12.75 1.26 0.38
C HIS A 63 -13.88 0.82 -0.56
#